data_AF-A0AAX1NB99-F1
#
_entry.id   AF-A0AAX1NB99-F1
#
_cell.length_a   1.000
_cell.length_b   1.000
_cell.length_c   1.000
_cell.angle_alpha   90.00
_cell.angle_beta   90.00
_cell.angle_gamma   90.00
#
_symmetry.space_group_name_H-M   'P 1'
#
loop_
_entity.id
_entity.type
_entity.pdbx_description
1 polymer ?
#
loop_
_entity_poly.entity_id
_entity_poly.type
_entity_poly.pdbx_seq_one_letter_code
_entity_poly.pdbx_strand_id
1 'polypeptide(L)'
;METVTLQNQVKKPIALRIIMVSFLLKVFIAFGLYYAISNGKLDIPNAKPDYILYTAGLYIINLIGMIVSALNGKLQLFRAIIIFDFIISIPAKAVIGFVMAVYSFGLTFHPKVKEFFESKRSI
;
A
#
# COMPACT_ATOMS: atom_id res chain seq x y z
N MET A 1 -34.51 22.54 19.01
CA MET A 1 -33.74 22.47 17.75
C MET A 1 -32.60 21.49 17.98
N GLU A 2 -32.74 20.26 17.52
CA GLU A 2 -31.62 19.31 17.51
C GLU A 2 -30.65 19.75 16.43
N THR A 3 -29.44 20.13 16.83
CA THR A 3 -28.35 20.39 15.89
C THR A 3 -27.92 19.05 15.31
N VAL A 4 -28.40 18.74 14.10
CA VAL A 4 -27.83 17.67 13.29
C VAL A 4 -26.39 18.06 13.01
N THR A 5 -25.47 17.57 13.85
CA THR A 5 -24.04 17.67 13.57
C THR A 5 -23.82 16.79 12.35
N LEU A 6 -23.80 17.40 11.16
CA LEU A 6 -23.28 16.77 9.97
C LEU A 6 -21.85 16.37 10.33
N GLN A 7 -21.67 15.09 10.66
CA GLN A 7 -20.37 14.53 11.01
C GLN A 7 -19.49 14.77 9.80
N ASN A 8 -18.66 15.81 9.89
CA ASN A 8 -17.85 16.31 8.79
C ASN A 8 -16.97 15.15 8.35
N GLN A 9 -17.35 14.45 7.27
CA GLN A 9 -16.59 13.31 6.80
C GLN A 9 -15.23 13.85 6.37
N VAL A 10 -14.22 13.60 7.21
CA VAL A 10 -12.85 14.02 6.93
C VAL A 10 -12.46 13.43 5.59
N LYS A 11 -12.30 14.30 4.59
CA LYS A 11 -11.97 13.89 3.23
C LYS A 11 -10.65 13.12 3.26
N LYS A 12 -10.58 12.00 2.54
CA LYS A 12 -9.36 11.19 2.44
C LYS A 12 -8.15 12.07 2.11
N PRO A 13 -7.16 12.20 3.02
CA PRO A 13 -6.06 13.14 2.89
C PRO A 13 -5.17 12.77 1.71
N ILE A 14 -4.52 13.77 1.10
CA ILE A 14 -3.65 13.58 -0.08
C ILE A 14 -2.56 12.55 0.21
N ALA A 15 -1.93 12.61 1.38
CA ALA A 15 -0.91 11.64 1.80
C ALA A 15 -1.43 10.19 1.76
N LEU A 16 -2.65 9.92 2.24
CA LEU A 16 -3.23 8.58 2.20
C LEU A 16 -3.55 8.13 0.76
N ARG A 17 -3.98 9.06 -0.10
CA ARG A 17 -4.18 8.77 -1.54
C ARG A 17 -2.85 8.41 -2.20
N ILE A 18 -1.78 9.15 -1.92
CA ILE A 18 -0.44 8.87 -2.44
C ILE A 18 -0.01 7.46 -2.03
N ILE A 19 -0.11 7.10 -0.73
CA ILE A 19 0.24 5.74 -0.26
C ILE A 19 -0.55 4.68 -1.05
N MET A 20 -1.87 4.85 -1.17
CA MET A 20 -2.70 3.85 -1.85
C MET A 20 -2.40 3.72 -3.34
N VAL A 21 -2.22 4.84 -4.05
CA VAL A 21 -1.86 4.83 -5.48
C VAL A 21 -0.47 4.21 -5.68
N SER A 22 0.46 4.43 -4.75
CA SER A 22 1.79 3.85 -4.79
C SER A 22 1.76 2.33 -4.72
N PHE A 23 0.99 1.78 -3.79
CA PHE A 23 0.83 0.33 -3.66
C PHE A 23 0.09 -0.28 -4.85
N LEU A 24 -0.92 0.42 -5.38
CA LEU A 24 -1.57 0.01 -6.62
C LEU A 24 -0.57 -0.03 -7.77
N LEU A 25 0.26 1.00 -7.91
CA LEU A 25 1.29 1.08 -8.95
C LEU A 25 2.31 -0.07 -8.81
N LYS A 26 2.69 -0.47 -7.60
CA LYS A 26 3.55 -1.64 -7.37
C LYS A 26 2.96 -2.92 -7.95
N VAL A 27 1.66 -3.15 -7.74
CA VAL A 27 0.97 -4.34 -8.30
C VAL A 27 1.10 -4.33 -9.82
N PHE A 28 0.81 -3.19 -10.46
CA PHE A 28 0.96 -3.06 -11.92
C PHE A 28 2.40 -3.28 -12.40
N ILE A 29 3.39 -2.73 -11.69
CA ILE A 29 4.81 -2.94 -12.02
C ILE A 29 5.18 -4.42 -11.91
N ALA A 30 4.75 -5.11 -10.84
CA ALA A 30 5.04 -6.52 -10.63
C ALA A 30 4.42 -7.40 -11.74
N PHE A 31 3.17 -7.15 -12.12
CA PHE A 31 2.54 -7.84 -13.25
C PHE A 31 3.20 -7.49 -14.60
N GLY A 32 3.57 -6.23 -14.81
CA GLY A 32 4.28 -5.80 -16.01
C GLY A 32 5.64 -6.48 -16.16
N LEU A 33 6.40 -6.60 -15.06
CA LEU A 33 7.67 -7.33 -15.02
C LEU A 33 7.47 -8.83 -15.26
N TYR A 34 6.48 -9.44 -14.61
CA TYR A 34 6.13 -10.83 -14.86
C TYR A 34 5.83 -11.08 -16.34
N TYR A 35 4.99 -10.24 -16.95
CA TYR A 35 4.65 -10.36 -18.37
C TYR A 35 5.87 -10.15 -19.28
N ALA A 36 6.72 -9.17 -19.00
CA ALA A 36 7.90 -8.90 -19.81
C ALA A 36 8.94 -10.04 -19.76
N ILE A 37 9.19 -10.61 -18.57
CA ILE A 37 10.14 -11.70 -18.38
C ILE A 37 9.58 -13.02 -18.94
N SER A 38 8.31 -13.32 -18.68
CA SER A 38 7.67 -14.55 -19.18
C SER A 38 7.58 -14.61 -20.71
N ASN A 39 7.56 -13.45 -21.40
CA ASN A 39 7.61 -13.39 -22.87
C ASN A 39 9.03 -13.27 -23.44
N GLY A 40 10.08 -13.41 -22.60
CA GLY A 40 11.48 -13.32 -23.02
C GLY A 40 11.91 -11.93 -23.50
N LYS A 41 11.11 -10.88 -23.23
CA LYS A 41 11.43 -9.50 -23.61
C LYS A 41 12.44 -8.85 -22.66
N LEU A 42 12.63 -9.44 -21.49
CA LEU A 42 13.52 -8.95 -20.44
C LEU A 42 14.19 -10.14 -19.77
N ASP A 43 15.51 -10.17 -19.81
CA ASP A 43 16.33 -11.12 -19.06
C ASP A 43 16.99 -10.37 -17.90
N ILE A 44 16.41 -10.53 -16.71
CA ILE A 44 16.97 -9.97 -15.48
C ILE A 44 17.64 -11.13 -14.72
N PRO A 45 18.96 -11.08 -14.49
CA PRO A 45 19.67 -12.11 -13.74
C PRO A 45 19.00 -12.36 -12.38
N ASN A 46 18.69 -13.63 -12.08
CA ASN A 46 17.99 -14.08 -10.86
C ASN A 46 16.51 -13.68 -10.71
N ALA A 47 15.87 -13.12 -11.74
CA ALA A 47 14.44 -12.80 -11.69
C ALA A 47 13.60 -13.96 -12.24
N LYS A 48 13.33 -14.96 -11.41
CA LYS A 48 12.47 -16.10 -11.77
C LYS A 48 10.99 -15.65 -11.85
N PRO A 49 10.27 -15.91 -12.96
CA PRO A 49 8.87 -15.52 -13.13
C PRO A 49 7.96 -15.94 -11.97
N ASP A 50 8.16 -17.16 -11.45
CA ASP A 50 7.35 -17.71 -10.35
C ASP A 50 7.41 -16.86 -9.07
N TYR A 51 8.59 -16.33 -8.75
CA TYR A 51 8.78 -15.47 -7.58
C TYR A 51 8.16 -14.08 -7.78
N ILE A 52 8.15 -13.58 -9.01
CA ILE A 52 7.51 -12.30 -9.35
C ILE A 52 5.99 -12.44 -9.26
N LEU A 53 5.43 -13.56 -9.73
CA LEU A 53 4.01 -13.83 -9.62
C LEU A 53 3.57 -13.98 -8.16
N TYR A 54 4.35 -14.69 -7.34
CA TYR A 54 4.08 -14.82 -5.91
C TYR A 54 4.12 -13.47 -5.18
N THR A 55 5.12 -12.65 -5.47
CA THR A 55 5.24 -11.30 -4.87
C THR A 55 4.14 -10.35 -5.37
N ALA A 56 3.72 -10.44 -6.63
CA ALA A 56 2.55 -9.72 -7.14
C ALA A 56 1.27 -10.10 -6.39
N GLY A 57 1.08 -11.40 -6.10
CA GLY A 57 -0.03 -11.90 -5.28
C GLY A 57 -0.02 -11.32 -3.87
N LEU A 58 1.14 -11.30 -3.21
CA LEU A 58 1.31 -10.67 -1.90
C LEU A 58 1.04 -9.16 -1.92
N TYR A 59 1.46 -8.45 -2.96
CA TYR A 59 1.15 -7.02 -3.11
C TYR A 59 -0.36 -6.76 -3.24
N ILE A 60 -1.10 -7.63 -3.92
CA ILE A 60 -2.57 -7.55 -3.96
C ILE A 60 -3.16 -7.72 -2.56
N ILE A 61 -2.71 -8.73 -1.80
CA ILE A 61 -3.18 -8.97 -0.43
C ILE A 61 -2.88 -7.75 0.45
N ASN A 62 -1.68 -7.16 0.35
CA ASN A 62 -1.33 -5.94 1.06
C ASN A 62 -2.20 -4.75 0.67
N LEU A 63 -2.49 -4.59 -0.63
CA LEU A 63 -3.35 -3.51 -1.12
C LEU A 63 -4.78 -3.64 -0.55
N ILE A 64 -5.35 -4.84 -0.58
CA ILE A 64 -6.68 -5.12 -0.01
C ILE A 64 -6.65 -4.86 1.50
N GLY A 65 -5.64 -5.38 2.20
CA GLY A 65 -5.47 -5.17 3.64
C GLY A 65 -5.37 -3.69 4.00
N MET A 66 -4.64 -2.90 3.22
CA MET A 66 -4.54 -1.46 3.42
C MET A 66 -5.89 -0.75 3.22
N ILE A 67 -6.63 -1.10 2.16
CA ILE A 67 -7.97 -0.54 1.91
C ILE A 67 -8.87 -0.83 3.11
N VAL A 68 -8.95 -2.09 3.53
CA VAL A 68 -9.78 -2.53 4.66
C VAL A 68 -9.35 -1.83 5.96
N SER A 69 -8.05 -1.69 6.21
CA SER A 69 -7.52 -1.02 7.40
C SER A 69 -7.85 0.48 7.41
N ALA A 70 -7.76 1.13 6.25
CA ALA A 70 -8.11 2.54 6.08
C ALA A 70 -9.61 2.80 6.23
N LEU A 71 -10.46 1.87 5.77
CA LEU A 71 -11.91 1.96 5.93
C LEU A 71 -12.34 1.76 7.39
N ASN A 72 -11.68 0.86 8.12
CA ASN A 72 -11.98 0.54 9.52
C ASN A 72 -11.27 1.44 10.54
N GLY A 73 -10.55 2.49 10.12
CA GLY A 73 -9.82 3.38 11.03
C GLY A 73 -8.68 2.69 11.81
N LYS A 74 -8.18 1.54 11.36
CA LYS A 74 -7.12 0.77 12.04
C LYS A 74 -5.72 1.23 11.60
N LEU A 75 -5.25 2.37 12.11
CA LEU A 75 -3.94 2.95 11.75
C LEU A 75 -2.76 2.01 12.05
N GLN A 76 -2.80 1.28 13.17
CA GLN A 76 -1.74 0.33 13.53
C GLN A 76 -1.66 -0.84 12.54
N LEU A 77 -2.80 -1.37 12.12
CA LEU A 77 -2.86 -2.43 11.10
C LEU A 77 -2.36 -1.90 9.75
N PHE A 78 -2.73 -0.66 9.39
CA PHE A 78 -2.24 -0.02 8.18
C PHE A 78 -0.70 0.10 8.16
N ARG A 79 -0.09 0.49 9.29
CA ARG A 79 1.37 0.54 9.45
C ARG A 79 2.01 -0.84 9.40
N ALA A 80 1.42 -1.83 10.06
CA ALA A 80 1.91 -3.20 10.05
C ALA A 80 1.95 -3.77 8.62
N ILE A 81 0.95 -3.46 7.79
CA ILE A 81 0.93 -3.88 6.39
C ILE A 81 2.07 -3.24 5.59
N ILE A 82 2.37 -1.96 5.80
CA ILE A 82 3.51 -1.30 5.14
C ILE A 82 4.85 -1.92 5.56
N ILE A 83 4.99 -2.29 6.83
CA ILE A 83 6.19 -2.99 7.34
C ILE A 83 6.29 -4.39 6.71
N PHE A 84 5.17 -5.11 6.64
CA PHE A 84 5.13 -6.43 6.00
C PHE A 84 5.48 -6.33 4.51
N ASP A 85 5.00 -5.30 3.82
CA ASP A 85 5.35 -5.00 2.42
C ASP A 85 6.85 -4.74 2.22
N PHE A 86 7.48 -4.04 3.17
CA PHE A 86 8.93 -3.86 3.18
C PHE A 86 9.66 -5.20 3.28
N ILE A 87 9.21 -6.11 4.13
CA ILE A 87 9.81 -7.45 4.31
C ILE A 87 9.67 -8.28 3.03
N ILE A 88 8.52 -8.25 2.38
CA ILE A 88 8.27 -8.96 1.10
C ILE A 88 9.16 -8.42 -0.03
N SER A 89 9.56 -7.16 0.03
CA SER A 89 10.43 -6.54 -0.97
C SER A 89 11.89 -7.02 -0.88
N ILE A 90 12.31 -7.61 0.26
CA ILE A 90 13.69 -8.08 0.48
C ILE A 90 14.09 -9.23 -0.46
N PRO A 91 13.35 -10.36 -0.51
CA PRO A 91 13.74 -11.48 -1.37
C PRO A 91 13.67 -11.12 -2.86
N ALA A 92 12.74 -10.23 -3.23
CA ALA A 92 12.57 -9.75 -4.60
C ALA A 92 13.67 -8.77 -5.05
N LYS A 93 14.56 -8.32 -4.14
CA LYS A 93 15.51 -7.22 -4.38
C LYS A 93 14.85 -6.00 -5.01
N ALA A 94 13.59 -5.76 -4.67
CA ALA A 94 12.76 -4.75 -5.31
C ALA A 94 13.08 -3.37 -4.74
N VAL A 95 14.11 -2.70 -5.28
CA VAL A 95 14.55 -1.36 -4.85
C VAL A 95 13.39 -0.37 -4.84
N ILE A 96 12.55 -0.39 -5.87
CA ILE A 96 11.33 0.45 -5.95
C ILE A 96 10.35 0.10 -4.83
N GLY A 97 10.22 -1.18 -4.50
CA GLY A 97 9.40 -1.68 -3.38
C GLY A 97 9.84 -1.09 -2.05
N PHE A 98 11.15 -1.09 -1.79
CA PHE A 98 11.74 -0.52 -0.58
C PHE A 98 11.50 0.98 -0.43
N VAL A 99 11.85 1.76 -1.45
CA VAL A 99 11.69 3.22 -1.43
C VAL A 99 10.22 3.58 -1.17
N MET A 100 9.30 2.88 -1.85
CA MET A 100 7.88 3.09 -1.67
C MET A 100 7.36 2.74 -0.29
N ALA A 101 7.83 1.64 0.32
CA ALA A 101 7.44 1.28 1.67
C ALA A 101 7.95 2.29 2.71
N VAL A 102 9.19 2.77 2.57
CA VAL A 102 9.80 3.73 3.50
C VAL A 102 9.07 5.08 3.48
N TYR A 103 8.88 5.70 2.31
CA TYR A 103 8.16 6.98 2.29
C TYR A 103 6.68 6.82 2.67
N SER A 104 6.05 5.69 2.29
CA SER A 104 4.66 5.44 2.67
C SER A 104 4.52 5.33 4.19
N PHE A 105 5.47 4.66 4.83
CA PHE A 105 5.55 4.59 6.29
C PHE A 105 5.70 5.97 6.92
N GLY A 106 6.61 6.80 6.39
CA GLY A 106 6.78 8.20 6.82
C GLY A 106 5.49 9.03 6.68
N LEU A 107 4.78 8.89 5.56
CA LEU A 107 3.50 9.58 5.35
C LEU A 107 2.41 9.14 6.32
N THR A 108 2.50 7.96 6.95
CA THR A 108 1.55 7.56 8.01
C THR A 108 1.66 8.36 9.31
N PHE A 109 2.75 9.11 9.51
CA PHE A 109 2.91 10.00 10.65
C PHE A 109 2.40 11.41 10.38
N HIS A 110 1.96 11.70 9.15
CA HIS A 110 1.41 13.00 8.82
C HIS A 110 0.11 13.25 9.62
N PRO A 111 -0.07 14.43 10.26
CA PRO A 111 -1.18 14.70 11.17
C PRO A 111 -2.56 14.46 10.51
N LYS A 112 -2.74 14.93 9.28
CA LYS A 112 -3.96 14.68 8.47
C LYS A 112 -4.29 13.20 8.26
N VAL A 113 -3.28 12.31 8.23
CA VAL A 113 -3.52 10.85 8.13
C VAL A 113 -4.02 10.34 9.47
N LYS A 114 -3.36 10.70 10.57
CA LYS A 114 -3.80 10.33 11.92
C LYS A 114 -5.24 10.76 12.18
N GLU A 115 -5.58 12.02 11.90
CA GLU A 115 -6.94 12.57 12.04
C GLU A 115 -7.97 11.79 11.22
N PHE A 116 -7.64 11.42 9.97
CA PHE A 116 -8.53 10.62 9.13
C PHE A 116 -8.85 9.26 9.77
N PHE A 117 -7.83 8.56 10.27
CA PHE A 117 -8.01 7.25 10.91
C PHE A 117 -8.78 7.36 12.23
N GLU A 118 -8.55 8.42 13.02
CA GLU A 118 -9.30 8.68 14.25
C GLU A 118 -10.77 9.00 13.97
N SER A 119 -11.07 9.81 12.94
CA SER A 119 -12.44 10.12 12.53
C SER A 119 -13.24 8.89 12.07
N LYS A 120 -12.54 7.86 11.57
CA LYS A 120 -13.14 6.58 11.16
C LYS A 120 -13.32 5.59 12.32
N ARG A 121 -12.60 5.77 13.42
CA ARG A 121 -12.70 4.93 14.61
C ARG A 121 -13.86 5.34 15.53
N SER A 122 -14.30 6.59 15.44
CA SER A 122 -15.41 7.15 16.23
C SER A 122 -16.80 6.91 15.61
N ILE A 123 -16.87 6.20 14.48
CA ILE A 123 -18.10 5.75 13.81
C ILE A 123 -18.22 4.25 14.07
#